data_AF-A0A2N1BU70-F1
#
_entry.id   AF-A0A2N1BU70-F1
#
_cell.length_a   1.000
_cell.length_b   1.000
_cell.length_c   1.000
_cell.angle_alpha   90.00
_cell.angle_beta   90.00
_cell.angle_gamma   90.00
#
_symmetry.space_group_name_H-M   'P 1'
#
loop_
_entity.id
_entity.type
_entity.pdbx_description
1 polymer ?
#
loop_
_entity_poly.entity_id
_entity_poly.type
_entity_poly.pdbx_seq_one_letter_code
_entity_poly.pdbx_strand_id
1 'polypeptide(L)'
;MDFISITHVTLAVTATLSGAIVLARRKGDVLHTRLGKLFIACMVLVNITAFALWPKYGFTFFQPLALWNLVWVLLGYYYATKKPNKNWLINHYYFMSYAYVGVLAAALARIPLSFGFLPNEAAFISIAVVFGISTYLIEKQGKKLRVIGI
;
A
#
# COMPACT_ATOMS: atom_id res chain seq x y z
N MET A 1 -7.87 23.43 1.01
CA MET A 1 -7.91 22.08 0.41
C MET A 1 -9.36 21.77 0.08
N ASP A 2 -9.63 21.19 -1.09
CA ASP A 2 -10.97 20.72 -1.46
C ASP A 2 -11.32 19.41 -0.75
N PHE A 3 -12.62 19.09 -0.70
CA PHE A 3 -13.17 17.92 -0.02
C PHE A 3 -12.53 16.60 -0.47
N ILE A 4 -12.26 16.44 -1.77
CA ILE A 4 -11.65 15.22 -2.32
C ILE A 4 -10.21 15.08 -1.83
N SER A 5 -9.42 16.16 -1.87
CA SER A 5 -8.05 16.16 -1.35
C SER A 5 -7.98 15.83 0.15
N ILE A 6 -8.86 16.41 0.98
CA ILE A 6 -8.91 16.14 2.43
C ILE A 6 -9.25 14.66 2.66
N THR A 7 -10.25 14.15 1.94
CA THR A 7 -10.68 12.76 2.03
C THR A 7 -9.55 11.82 1.63
N HIS A 8 -8.89 12.07 0.50
CA HIS A 8 -7.76 11.28 0.02
C HIS A 8 -6.63 11.21 1.06
N VAL A 9 -6.20 12.35 1.60
CA VAL A 9 -5.12 12.41 2.60
C VAL A 9 -5.51 11.70 3.89
N THR A 10 -6.73 11.92 4.38
CA THR A 10 -7.22 11.27 5.61
C THR A 10 -7.26 9.75 5.48
N LEU A 11 -7.75 9.26 4.34
CA LEU A 11 -7.77 7.84 4.03
C LEU A 11 -6.36 7.27 3.87
N ALA A 12 -5.44 7.99 3.22
CA ALA A 12 -4.06 7.56 3.04
C ALA A 12 -3.30 7.46 4.36
N VAL A 13 -3.49 8.44 5.27
CA VAL A 13 -2.93 8.39 6.62
C VAL A 13 -3.52 7.21 7.40
N THR A 14 -4.84 7.02 7.35
CA THR A 14 -5.51 5.90 8.04
C THR A 14 -5.04 4.55 7.51
N ALA A 15 -4.89 4.40 6.19
CA ALA A 15 -4.32 3.20 5.56
C ALA A 15 -2.87 2.97 6.00
N THR A 16 -2.05 4.02 6.03
CA THR A 16 -0.63 3.90 6.42
C THR A 16 -0.48 3.46 7.88
N LEU A 17 -1.27 4.03 8.80
CA LEU A 17 -1.23 3.66 10.21
C LEU A 17 -1.78 2.25 10.45
N SER A 18 -2.96 1.95 9.90
CA SER A 18 -3.57 0.61 10.05
C SER A 18 -2.70 -0.48 9.42
N GLY A 19 -2.14 -0.23 8.23
CA GLY A 19 -1.23 -1.15 7.54
C GLY A 19 0.05 -1.41 8.32
N ALA A 20 0.66 -0.39 8.93
CA ALA A 20 1.84 -0.54 9.79
C ALA A 20 1.55 -1.49 10.96
N ILE A 21 0.42 -1.27 11.64
CA ILE A 21 0.00 -2.11 12.77
C ILE A 21 -0.26 -3.54 12.30
N VAL A 22 -0.97 -3.73 11.19
CA VAL A 22 -1.28 -5.06 10.61
C VAL A 22 0.00 -5.84 10.25
N LEU A 23 1.03 -5.15 9.77
CA LEU A 23 2.33 -5.75 9.44
C LEU A 23 3.16 -6.10 10.69
N ALA A 24 3.11 -5.29 11.75
CA ALA A 24 3.80 -5.58 13.00
C ALA A 24 3.10 -6.66 13.86
N ARG A 25 1.78 -6.84 13.67
CA ARG A 25 0.97 -7.79 14.46
C ARG A 25 1.13 -9.25 14.01
N ARG A 26 0.79 -10.16 14.94
CA ARG A 26 0.65 -11.59 14.69
C ARG A 26 -0.40 -11.81 13.60
N LYS A 27 -0.03 -12.51 12.53
CA LYS A 27 -0.95 -12.76 11.40
C LYS A 27 -2.12 -13.63 11.84
N GLY A 28 -3.32 -13.27 11.38
CA GLY A 28 -4.57 -13.99 11.67
C GLY A 28 -5.22 -13.69 13.04
N ASP A 29 -4.65 -12.79 13.85
CA ASP A 29 -5.30 -12.39 15.10
C ASP A 29 -6.55 -11.50 14.86
N VAL A 30 -7.40 -11.33 15.88
CA VAL A 30 -8.64 -10.55 15.76
C VAL A 30 -8.36 -9.10 15.35
N LEU A 31 -7.30 -8.49 15.90
CA LEU A 31 -6.92 -7.13 15.54
C LEU A 31 -6.30 -7.06 14.15
N HIS A 32 -5.45 -8.01 13.76
CA HIS A 32 -4.95 -8.13 12.38
C HIS A 32 -6.11 -8.18 11.38
N THR A 33 -7.15 -8.95 11.67
CA THR A 33 -8.30 -9.08 10.76
C THR A 33 -9.14 -7.80 10.70
N ARG A 34 -9.44 -7.17 11.85
CA ARG A 34 -10.22 -5.93 11.90
C ARG A 34 -9.49 -4.76 11.24
N LEU A 35 -8.23 -4.54 11.62
CA LEU A 35 -7.41 -3.49 11.03
C LEU A 35 -7.05 -3.78 9.58
N GLY A 36 -6.91 -5.05 9.19
CA GLY A 36 -6.71 -5.45 7.80
C GLY A 36 -7.91 -5.08 6.92
N LYS A 37 -9.15 -5.27 7.40
CA LYS A 37 -10.35 -4.82 6.69
C LYS A 37 -10.40 -3.29 6.57
N LEU A 38 -10.06 -2.56 7.65
CA LEU A 38 -9.97 -1.11 7.62
C LEU A 38 -8.92 -0.63 6.60
N PHE A 39 -7.72 -1.23 6.62
CA PHE A 39 -6.65 -0.94 5.68
C PHE A 39 -7.12 -1.13 4.22
N ILE A 40 -7.73 -2.26 3.90
CA ILE A 40 -8.23 -2.55 2.55
C ILE A 40 -9.29 -1.53 2.12
N ALA A 41 -10.26 -1.23 2.98
CA ALA A 41 -11.31 -0.27 2.69
C ALA A 41 -10.71 1.12 2.41
N CYS A 42 -9.79 1.58 3.27
CA CYS A 42 -9.08 2.83 3.05
C CYS A 42 -8.27 2.80 1.74
N MET A 43 -7.53 1.73 1.46
CA MET A 43 -6.72 1.61 0.25
C MET A 43 -7.56 1.67 -1.03
N VAL A 44 -8.70 0.98 -1.08
CA VAL A 44 -9.62 1.06 -2.23
C VAL A 44 -10.09 2.50 -2.43
N LEU A 45 -10.51 3.17 -1.36
CA LEU A 45 -10.98 4.56 -1.44
C LEU A 45 -9.84 5.56 -1.78
N VAL A 46 -8.62 5.34 -1.30
CA VAL A 46 -7.43 6.13 -1.67
C VAL A 46 -7.16 6.03 -3.16
N ASN A 47 -7.20 4.82 -3.73
CA ASN A 47 -6.99 4.63 -5.15
C ASN A 47 -8.11 5.30 -5.98
N ILE A 48 -9.39 5.16 -5.58
CA ILE A 48 -10.52 5.83 -6.25
C ILE A 48 -10.37 7.35 -6.20
N THR A 49 -10.06 7.90 -5.02
CA THR A 49 -9.87 9.35 -4.86
C THR A 49 -8.65 9.87 -5.61
N ALA A 50 -7.60 9.06 -5.82
CA ALA A 50 -6.47 9.43 -6.69
C ALA A 50 -6.92 9.69 -8.14
N PHE A 51 -7.84 8.89 -8.68
CA PHE A 51 -8.44 9.16 -10.00
C PHE A 51 -9.37 10.38 -9.98
N ALA A 52 -10.15 10.56 -8.91
CA ALA A 52 -11.03 11.72 -8.75
C ALA A 52 -10.26 13.05 -8.70
N LEU A 53 -8.96 13.02 -8.36
CA LEU A 53 -8.07 14.16 -8.37
C LEU A 53 -7.49 14.49 -9.77
N TRP A 54 -7.72 13.65 -10.78
CA TRP A 54 -7.24 13.87 -12.15
C TRP A 54 -7.71 15.21 -12.74
N PRO A 55 -8.99 15.62 -12.69
CA PRO A 55 -9.41 16.89 -13.28
C PRO A 55 -8.68 18.11 -12.69
N LYS A 56 -8.18 17.99 -11.45
CA LYS A 56 -7.50 19.07 -10.75
C LYS A 56 -6.00 19.14 -11.01
N TYR A 57 -5.32 17.99 -11.03
CA TYR A 57 -3.85 17.94 -11.14
C TYR A 57 -3.36 17.38 -12.48
N GLY A 58 -4.27 17.07 -13.41
CA GLY A 58 -3.92 16.42 -14.67
C GLY A 58 -3.59 14.93 -14.50
N PHE A 59 -3.25 14.29 -15.62
CA PHE A 59 -2.76 12.92 -15.61
C PHE A 59 -1.30 12.93 -15.16
N THR A 60 -1.04 12.37 -13.98
CA THR A 60 0.30 12.27 -13.39
C THR A 60 0.74 10.82 -13.34
N PHE A 61 2.00 10.57 -12.99
CA PHE A 61 2.49 9.21 -12.80
C PHE A 61 1.83 8.50 -11.59
N PHE A 62 1.12 9.21 -10.71
CA PHE A 62 0.42 8.61 -9.57
C PHE A 62 -0.85 7.83 -9.98
N GLN A 63 -1.53 8.20 -11.07
CA GLN A 63 -2.73 7.49 -11.53
C GLN A 63 -2.44 6.03 -11.97
N PRO A 64 -1.47 5.75 -12.87
CA PRO A 64 -1.15 4.36 -13.19
C PRO A 64 -0.62 3.57 -11.98
N LEU A 65 0.11 4.23 -11.06
CA LEU A 65 0.53 3.60 -9.80
C LEU A 65 -0.64 3.28 -8.87
N ALA A 66 -1.67 4.13 -8.82
CA ALA A 66 -2.90 3.87 -8.08
C ALA A 66 -3.67 2.69 -8.68
N LEU A 67 -3.74 2.60 -10.01
CA LEU A 67 -4.35 1.43 -10.68
C LEU A 67 -3.59 0.15 -10.33
N TRP A 68 -2.27 0.19 -10.44
CA TRP A 68 -1.41 -0.93 -10.10
C TRP A 68 -1.63 -1.36 -8.65
N ASN A 69 -1.52 -0.43 -7.70
CA ASN A 69 -1.73 -0.67 -6.29
C ASN A 69 -3.13 -1.25 -5.98
N LEU A 70 -4.18 -0.79 -6.68
CA LEU A 70 -5.52 -1.35 -6.55
C LEU A 70 -5.56 -2.85 -6.91
N VAL A 71 -4.88 -3.26 -7.98
CA VAL A 71 -4.75 -4.69 -8.35
C VAL A 71 -4.10 -5.49 -7.21
N TRP A 72 -3.03 -4.98 -6.61
CA TRP A 72 -2.35 -5.63 -5.49
C TRP A 72 -3.27 -5.81 -4.28
N VAL A 73 -4.03 -4.78 -3.92
CA VAL A 73 -5.00 -4.83 -2.81
C VAL A 73 -6.10 -5.86 -3.08
N LEU A 74 -6.65 -5.86 -4.29
CA LEU A 74 -7.71 -6.79 -4.69
C LEU A 74 -7.24 -8.24 -4.69
N LEU A 75 -6.03 -8.52 -5.22
CA LEU A 75 -5.43 -9.84 -5.17
C LEU A 75 -5.16 -10.28 -3.72
N GLY A 76 -4.59 -9.39 -2.90
CA GLY A 76 -4.37 -9.65 -1.48
C GLY A 76 -5.66 -10.02 -0.74
N TYR A 77 -6.75 -9.28 -1.00
CA TYR A 77 -8.07 -9.58 -0.44
C TYR A 77 -8.66 -10.89 -0.97
N TYR A 78 -8.51 -11.16 -2.27
CA TYR A 78 -8.94 -12.41 -2.89
C TYR A 78 -8.27 -13.62 -2.26
N TYR A 79 -6.95 -13.60 -2.05
CA TYR A 79 -6.23 -14.69 -1.38
C TYR A 79 -6.67 -14.88 0.08
N ALA A 80 -7.00 -13.79 0.80
CA ALA A 80 -7.50 -13.87 2.17
C ALA A 80 -8.88 -14.56 2.26
N THR A 81 -9.75 -14.30 1.28
CA THR A 81 -11.16 -14.70 1.32
C THR A 81 -11.41 -16.05 0.65
N LYS A 82 -10.83 -16.29 -0.53
CA LYS A 82 -11.10 -17.49 -1.33
C LYS A 82 -10.14 -18.63 -1.06
N LYS A 83 -8.95 -18.35 -0.50
CA LYS A 83 -7.92 -19.34 -0.18
C LYS A 83 -7.71 -20.37 -1.30
N PRO A 84 -7.49 -19.93 -2.56
CA PRO A 84 -7.62 -20.76 -3.75
C PRO A 84 -6.53 -21.84 -3.90
N ASN A 85 -5.42 -21.72 -3.17
CA ASN A 85 -4.29 -22.64 -3.28
C ASN A 85 -3.61 -22.84 -1.92
N LYS A 86 -2.75 -23.86 -1.79
CA LYS A 86 -2.00 -24.14 -0.56
C LYS A 86 -1.13 -22.96 -0.11
N ASN A 87 -0.67 -22.16 -1.07
CA ASN A 87 0.14 -20.98 -0.85
C ASN A 87 -0.68 -19.69 -0.61
N TRP A 88 -1.98 -19.80 -0.30
CA TRP A 88 -2.84 -18.61 -0.20
C TRP A 88 -2.33 -17.62 0.84
N LEU A 89 -1.79 -18.10 1.96
CA LEU A 89 -1.31 -17.26 3.05
C LEU A 89 -0.07 -16.48 2.64
N ILE A 90 0.89 -17.14 1.99
CA ILE A 90 2.11 -16.49 1.51
C ILE A 90 1.80 -15.51 0.38
N ASN A 91 0.86 -15.86 -0.51
CA ASN A 91 0.40 -14.97 -1.57
C ASN A 91 -0.29 -13.73 -0.98
N HIS A 92 -1.24 -13.92 -0.06
CA HIS A 92 -1.88 -12.83 0.68
C HIS A 92 -0.84 -11.91 1.34
N TYR A 93 0.16 -12.49 2.01
CA TYR A 93 1.23 -11.74 2.65
C TYR A 93 2.01 -10.87 1.66
N TYR A 94 2.47 -11.44 0.54
CA TYR A 94 3.20 -10.66 -0.47
C TYR A 94 2.31 -9.57 -1.07
N PHE A 95 1.09 -9.91 -1.50
CA PHE A 95 0.20 -8.95 -2.14
C PHE A 95 -0.14 -7.77 -1.23
N MET A 96 -0.45 -8.04 0.05
CA MET A 96 -0.74 -6.98 1.02
C MET A 96 0.49 -6.18 1.44
N SER A 97 1.66 -6.82 1.54
CA SER A 97 2.89 -6.11 1.89
C SER A 97 3.29 -5.13 0.78
N TYR A 98 3.24 -5.55 -0.48
CA TYR A 98 3.55 -4.66 -1.61
C TYR A 98 2.50 -3.56 -1.80
N ALA A 99 1.21 -3.83 -1.53
CA ALA A 99 0.19 -2.79 -1.49
C ALA A 99 0.51 -1.72 -0.43
N TYR A 100 0.96 -2.15 0.76
CA TYR A 100 1.39 -1.23 1.82
C TYR A 100 2.64 -0.41 1.41
N VAL A 101 3.60 -1.05 0.75
CA VAL A 101 4.78 -0.36 0.19
C VAL A 101 4.35 0.69 -0.83
N GLY A 102 3.34 0.42 -1.64
CA GLY A 102 2.79 1.37 -2.61
C GLY A 102 2.30 2.67 -1.98
N VAL A 103 1.51 2.60 -0.90
CA VAL A 103 1.04 3.81 -0.20
C VAL A 103 2.18 4.57 0.50
N LEU A 104 3.14 3.86 1.10
CA LEU A 104 4.33 4.48 1.69
C LEU A 104 5.21 5.17 0.64
N ALA A 105 5.44 4.53 -0.50
CA ALA A 105 6.22 5.08 -1.58
C ALA A 105 5.56 6.33 -2.16
N ALA A 106 4.23 6.32 -2.34
CA ALA A 106 3.48 7.49 -2.79
C ALA A 106 3.55 8.65 -1.79
N ALA A 107 3.43 8.37 -0.49
CA ALA A 107 3.56 9.38 0.56
C ALA A 107 4.95 10.00 0.59
N LEU A 108 6.00 9.19 0.51
CA LEU A 108 7.39 9.65 0.55
C LEU A 108 7.80 10.38 -0.74
N ALA A 109 7.31 9.93 -1.90
CA ALA A 109 7.49 10.65 -3.16
C ALA A 109 6.88 12.06 -3.14
N ARG A 110 5.83 12.27 -2.35
CA ARG A 110 5.16 13.58 -2.25
C ARG A 110 5.99 14.60 -1.48
N ILE A 111 6.88 14.18 -0.58
CA ILE A 111 7.74 15.08 0.19
C ILE A 111 8.62 15.93 -0.73
N PRO A 112 9.51 15.36 -1.57
CA PRO A 112 10.35 16.16 -2.44
C PRO A 112 9.54 16.96 -3.47
N LEU A 113 8.44 16.40 -3.99
CA LEU A 113 7.54 17.13 -4.91
C LEU A 113 6.82 18.32 -4.27
N SER A 114 6.80 18.41 -2.94
CA SER A 114 6.26 19.56 -2.21
C SER A 114 7.27 20.69 -2.10
N PHE A 115 8.56 20.41 -2.30
CA PHE A 115 9.63 21.41 -2.33
C PHE A 115 9.96 21.77 -3.77
N GLY A 116 9.52 22.93 -4.24
CA GLY A 116 9.68 23.36 -5.63
C GLY A 116 11.12 23.57 -6.13
N PHE A 117 12.13 23.48 -5.25
CA PHE A 117 13.54 23.51 -5.61
C PHE A 117 14.15 22.12 -5.79
N LEU A 118 13.47 21.05 -5.36
CA LEU A 118 13.97 19.69 -5.52
C LEU A 118 13.62 19.15 -6.91
N PRO A 119 14.56 18.42 -7.53
CA PRO A 119 14.34 17.84 -8.85
C PRO A 119 13.31 16.70 -8.74
N ASN A 120 12.50 16.48 -9.79
CA ASN A 120 11.46 15.44 -9.82
C ASN A 120 12.05 14.03 -9.59
N GLU A 121 13.31 13.84 -9.97
CA GLU A 121 14.17 12.69 -9.76
C GLU A 121 14.25 12.29 -8.27
N ALA A 122 14.18 13.25 -7.35
CA ALA A 122 14.16 12.98 -5.91
C ALA A 122 12.92 12.17 -5.48
N ALA A 123 11.79 12.34 -6.17
CA ALA A 123 10.60 11.53 -5.94
C ALA A 123 10.82 10.07 -6.36
N PHE A 124 11.45 9.84 -7.51
CA PHE A 124 11.79 8.50 -7.99
C PHE A 124 12.83 7.81 -7.10
N ILE A 125 13.83 8.55 -6.62
CA ILE A 125 14.80 8.03 -5.64
C ILE A 125 14.09 7.61 -4.36
N SER A 126 13.16 8.42 -3.86
CA SER A 126 12.37 8.09 -2.66
C SER A 126 11.57 6.80 -2.84
N ILE A 127 10.90 6.63 -3.99
CA ILE A 127 10.20 5.39 -4.33
C ILE A 127 11.18 4.21 -4.37
N ALA A 128 12.31 4.35 -5.07
CA ALA A 128 13.29 3.28 -5.23
C ALA A 128 13.87 2.83 -3.88
N VAL A 129 14.19 3.76 -2.99
CA VAL A 129 14.69 3.46 -1.63
C VAL A 129 13.63 2.69 -0.83
N VAL A 130 12.37 3.14 -0.85
CA VAL A 130 11.28 2.49 -0.14
C VAL A 130 11.05 1.07 -0.64
N PHE A 131 11.00 0.86 -1.96
CA PHE A 131 10.86 -0.46 -2.55
C PHE A 131 12.08 -1.35 -2.29
N GLY A 132 13.30 -0.81 -2.36
CA GLY A 132 14.53 -1.57 -2.11
C GLY A 132 14.62 -2.07 -0.67
N ILE A 133 14.37 -1.21 0.31
CA ILE A 133 14.36 -1.60 1.73
C ILE A 133 13.21 -2.58 1.99
N SER A 134 12.01 -2.27 1.47
CA SER A 134 10.84 -3.07 1.76
C SER A 134 10.90 -4.46 1.13
N THR A 135 11.37 -4.59 -0.11
CA THR A 135 11.56 -5.91 -0.76
C THR A 135 12.49 -6.80 0.06
N TYR A 136 13.62 -6.26 0.53
CA TYR A 136 14.53 -7.00 1.42
C TYR A 136 13.83 -7.47 2.71
N LEU A 137 13.08 -6.58 3.38
CA LEU A 137 12.36 -6.91 4.62
C LEU A 137 11.26 -7.95 4.39
N ILE A 138 10.49 -7.79 3.31
CA ILE A 138 9.39 -8.68 2.92
C ILE A 138 9.93 -10.06 2.58
N GLU A 139 11.00 -10.18 1.80
CA GLU A 139 11.62 -11.46 1.46
C GLU A 139 12.18 -12.16 2.70
N LYS A 140 12.83 -11.42 3.61
CA LYS A 140 13.34 -11.95 4.87
C LYS A 140 12.23 -12.52 5.75
N GLN A 141 11.08 -11.84 5.82
CA GLN A 141 9.91 -12.31 6.58
C GLN A 141 9.15 -13.42 5.85
N GLY A 142 8.99 -13.33 4.53
CA GLY A 142 8.33 -14.32 3.70
C GLY A 142 9.01 -15.69 3.75
N LYS A 143 10.35 -15.72 3.78
CA LYS A 143 11.12 -16.95 4.02
C LYS A 143 10.80 -17.58 5.38
N LYS A 144 10.69 -16.77 6.45
CA LYS A 144 10.30 -17.27 7.77
C LYS A 144 8.89 -17.86 7.76
N LEU A 145 7.94 -17.20 7.09
CA LEU A 145 6.57 -17.68 6.96
C LEU A 145 6.46 -19.00 6.19
N ARG A 146 7.29 -19.20 5.16
CA ARG A 146 7.37 -20.48 4.43
C ARG A 146 7.91 -21.62 5.28
N VAL A 147 8.88 -21.34 6.16
CA VAL A 147 9.49 -22.36 7.04
C VAL A 147 8.56 -22.76 8.19
N ILE A 148 7.78 -21.81 8.72
CA ILE A 148 6.88 -22.06 9.86
C ILE A 148 5.65 -22.91 9.45
N GLY A 149 5.37 -23.03 8.15
CA GLY A 149 4.46 -24.06 7.62
C GLY A 149 3.06 -24.06 8.24
N ILE A 150 2.17 -23.25 7.68
CA ILE A 150 0.77 -23.68 7.55
C ILE A 150 0.64 -24.28 6.14
#